data_AF-A0A4R4DM09-F1
#
_entry.id   AF-A0A4R4DM09-F1
#
_cell.length_a   1.000
_cell.length_b   1.000
_cell.length_c   1.000
_cell.angle_alpha   90.00
_cell.angle_beta   90.00
_cell.angle_gamma   90.00
#
_symmetry.space_group_name_H-M   'P 1'
#
loop_
_entity.id
_entity.type
_entity.pdbx_description
1 polymer ?
#
loop_
_entity_poly.entity_id
_entity_poly.type
_entity_poly.pdbx_seq_one_letter_code
_entity_poly.pdbx_strand_id
1 'polypeptide(L)'
;MASSVQDIYITGLRNAHALEAQADQLLSRQVERIENYPAVKQRLQQHIEETRRQSQRLEQILQAHGTSESTLKDLATGFMGNMAALAHAPMQDEILKNSFANYAFEHFEIASYRGLIEMAQMAGDQQGVQLLQESLKEEIAMAEWAGQNLPEVVRTYVQRETSGQKSGI
;
A
#
# COMPACT_ATOMS: atom_id res chain seq x y z
N MET A 1 7.54 -9.39 -30.59
CA MET A 1 7.70 -10.74 -30.01
C MET A 1 6.68 -10.90 -28.90
N ALA A 2 6.13 -12.09 -28.68
CA ALA A 2 5.23 -12.34 -27.55
C ALA A 2 6.04 -12.37 -26.24
N SER A 3 5.54 -11.71 -25.19
CA SER A 3 6.17 -11.77 -23.86
C SER A 3 6.08 -13.19 -23.30
N SER A 4 7.15 -13.67 -22.66
CA SER A 4 7.10 -14.92 -21.91
C SER A 4 6.36 -14.74 -20.58
N VAL A 5 5.93 -15.84 -19.95
CA VAL A 5 5.37 -15.84 -18.59
C VAL A 5 6.33 -15.17 -17.61
N GLN A 6 7.63 -15.47 -17.77
CA GLN A 6 8.70 -14.89 -16.96
C GLN A 6 8.78 -13.36 -17.10
N ASP A 7 8.70 -12.84 -18.32
CA ASP A 7 8.76 -11.39 -18.57
C ASP A 7 7.57 -10.67 -17.94
N ILE A 8 6.37 -11.26 -18.04
CA ILE A 8 5.14 -10.72 -17.45
C ILE A 8 5.25 -10.72 -15.92
N TYR A 9 5.73 -11.83 -15.33
CA TYR A 9 5.90 -11.95 -13.90
C TYR A 9 6.91 -10.94 -13.34
N ILE A 10 8.10 -10.82 -13.95
CA ILE A 10 9.12 -9.84 -13.57
C ILE A 10 8.58 -8.41 -13.67
N THR A 11 7.83 -8.10 -14.73
CA THR A 11 7.19 -6.77 -14.88
C THR A 11 6.19 -6.52 -13.76
N GLY A 12 5.39 -7.52 -13.40
CA GLY A 12 4.49 -7.45 -12.25
C GLY A 12 5.23 -7.17 -10.94
N LEU A 13 6.31 -7.90 -10.67
CA LEU A 13 7.12 -7.72 -9.45
C LEU A 13 7.70 -6.30 -9.36
N ARG A 14 8.19 -5.75 -10.47
CA ARG A 14 8.67 -4.35 -10.51
C ARG A 14 7.57 -3.34 -10.23
N ASN A 15 6.40 -3.55 -10.81
CA ASN A 15 5.25 -2.67 -10.57
C ASN A 15 4.79 -2.72 -9.10
N ALA A 16 4.78 -3.90 -8.48
CA ALA A 16 4.47 -4.03 -7.07
C ALA A 16 5.55 -3.40 -6.19
N HIS A 17 6.83 -3.55 -6.51
CA HIS A 17 7.89 -2.90 -5.72
C HIS A 17 7.77 -1.37 -5.74
N ALA A 18 7.44 -0.79 -6.89
CA ALA A 18 7.15 0.64 -6.98
C ALA A 18 5.87 1.06 -6.24
N LEU A 19 4.85 0.19 -6.21
CA LEU A 19 3.63 0.38 -5.43
C LEU A 19 3.95 0.50 -3.93
N GLU A 20 4.72 -0.45 -3.39
CA GLU A 20 5.16 -0.46 -1.99
C GLU A 20 5.98 0.78 -1.61
N ALA A 21 6.94 1.16 -2.47
CA ALA A 21 7.77 2.34 -2.23
C ALA A 21 6.93 3.63 -2.17
N GLN A 22 5.85 3.70 -2.94
CA GLN A 22 4.92 4.81 -2.86
C GLN A 22 4.03 4.74 -1.62
N ALA A 23 3.53 3.55 -1.28
CA ALA A 23 2.73 3.33 -0.08
C ALA A 23 3.47 3.85 1.16
N ASP A 24 4.76 3.48 1.33
CA ASP A 24 5.61 3.96 2.43
C ASP A 24 5.67 5.51 2.47
N GLN A 25 5.91 6.14 1.32
CA GLN A 25 5.97 7.61 1.24
C GLN A 25 4.64 8.29 1.60
N LEU A 26 3.52 7.76 1.12
CA LEU A 26 2.19 8.32 1.41
C LEU A 26 1.83 8.14 2.88
N LEU A 27 2.00 6.93 3.40
CA LEU A 27 1.70 6.59 4.79
C LEU A 27 2.57 7.38 5.77
N SER A 28 3.87 7.52 5.48
CA SER A 28 4.80 8.31 6.31
C SER A 28 4.33 9.76 6.45
N ARG A 29 3.91 10.40 5.34
CA ARG A 29 3.36 11.77 5.37
C ARG A 29 2.06 11.86 6.14
N GLN A 30 1.19 10.85 6.06
CA GLN A 30 -0.05 10.82 6.84
C GLN A 30 0.26 10.74 8.35
N VAL A 31 1.19 9.87 8.76
CA VAL A 31 1.58 9.68 10.16
C VAL A 31 2.16 10.96 10.79
N GLU A 32 2.98 11.72 10.04
CA GLU A 32 3.53 13.01 10.49
C GLU A 32 2.43 14.01 10.83
N ARG A 33 1.32 13.92 10.10
CA ARG A 33 0.20 14.86 10.14
C ARG A 33 -0.88 14.45 11.14
N ILE A 34 -1.07 13.17 11.43
CA ILE A 34 -2.12 12.73 12.37
C ILE A 34 -1.83 13.23 13.80
N GLU A 35 -2.75 14.05 14.33
CA GLU A 35 -2.77 14.50 15.73
C GLU A 35 -3.80 13.71 16.58
N ASN A 36 -5.07 13.72 16.18
CA ASN A 36 -6.19 13.37 17.06
C ASN A 36 -6.73 11.93 16.91
N TYR A 37 -5.99 11.07 16.20
CA TYR A 37 -6.40 9.70 15.87
C TYR A 37 -5.28 8.71 16.22
N PRO A 38 -4.99 8.49 17.52
CA PRO A 38 -3.81 7.72 17.95
C PRO A 38 -3.83 6.27 17.48
N ALA A 39 -5.00 5.62 17.44
CA ALA A 39 -5.14 4.25 16.94
C ALA A 39 -4.80 4.15 15.44
N VAL A 40 -5.26 5.12 14.63
CA VAL A 40 -4.90 5.22 13.21
C VAL A 40 -3.41 5.43 13.05
N LYS A 41 -2.84 6.41 13.77
CA LYS A 41 -1.41 6.71 13.71
C LYS A 41 -0.56 5.47 14.02
N GLN A 42 -0.90 4.76 15.10
CA GLN A 42 -0.18 3.55 15.52
C GLN A 42 -0.27 2.45 14.46
N ARG A 43 -1.47 2.18 13.92
CA ARG A 43 -1.63 1.15 12.89
C ARG A 43 -0.87 1.49 11.61
N LEU A 44 -0.90 2.75 11.17
CA LEU A 44 -0.15 3.19 9.99
C LEU A 44 1.36 3.08 10.20
N GLN A 45 1.87 3.37 11.40
CA GLN A 45 3.28 3.16 11.73
C GLN A 45 3.69 1.69 11.63
N GLN A 46 2.86 0.78 12.15
CA GLN A 46 3.08 -0.67 12.00
C GLN A 46 3.03 -1.09 10.53
N HIS A 47 2.07 -0.54 9.78
CA HIS A 47 1.90 -0.88 8.38
C HIS A 47 3.06 -0.39 7.51
N ILE A 48 3.61 0.80 7.78
CA ILE A 48 4.85 1.27 7.13
C ILE A 48 6.00 0.26 7.31
N GLU A 49 6.13 -0.35 8.48
CA GLU A 49 7.14 -1.39 8.70
C GLU A 49 6.83 -2.68 7.94
N GLU A 50 5.55 -3.05 7.79
CA GLU A 50 5.08 -4.15 6.93
C GLU A 50 5.44 -3.89 5.46
N THR A 51 4.98 -2.77 4.89
CA THR A 51 5.27 -2.28 3.52
C THR A 51 6.77 -2.30 3.19
N ARG A 52 7.63 -1.89 4.13
CA ARG A 52 9.09 -1.94 3.93
C ARG A 52 9.63 -3.37 3.89
N ARG A 53 9.11 -4.29 4.70
CA ARG A 53 9.48 -5.72 4.61
C ARG A 53 8.96 -6.34 3.33
N GLN A 54 7.78 -5.94 2.86
CA GLN A 54 7.20 -6.40 1.61
C GLN A 54 8.05 -5.96 0.40
N SER A 55 8.52 -4.72 0.40
CA SER A 55 9.52 -4.22 -0.56
C SER A 55 10.78 -5.11 -0.59
N GLN A 56 11.31 -5.48 0.58
CA GLN A 56 12.47 -6.38 0.68
C GLN A 56 12.17 -7.79 0.15
N ARG A 57 10.97 -8.33 0.40
CA ARG A 57 10.54 -9.62 -0.17
C ARG A 57 10.50 -9.54 -1.70
N LEU A 58 9.95 -8.47 -2.26
CA LEU A 58 9.90 -8.26 -3.71
C LEU A 58 11.31 -8.13 -4.32
N GLU A 59 12.22 -7.41 -3.66
CA GLU A 59 13.63 -7.33 -4.06
C GLU A 59 14.30 -8.71 -4.05
N GLN A 60 14.06 -9.52 -3.02
CA GLN A 60 14.60 -10.87 -2.93
C GLN A 60 14.13 -11.75 -4.11
N ILE A 61 12.84 -11.68 -4.46
CA ILE A 61 12.29 -12.43 -5.60
C ILE A 61 12.92 -11.93 -6.91
N LEU A 62 12.99 -10.61 -7.10
CA LEU A 62 13.57 -9.97 -8.27
C LEU A 62 15.06 -10.34 -8.46
N GLN A 63 15.83 -10.40 -7.38
CA GLN A 63 17.23 -10.84 -7.40
C GLN A 63 17.36 -12.32 -7.79
N ALA A 64 16.46 -13.18 -7.32
CA ALA A 64 16.44 -14.60 -7.69
C ALA A 64 16.20 -14.81 -9.21
N HIS A 65 15.51 -13.86 -9.85
CA HIS A 65 15.30 -13.84 -11.31
C HIS A 65 16.37 -13.06 -12.09
N GLY A 66 17.49 -12.70 -11.45
CA GLY A 66 18.64 -12.06 -12.10
C GLY A 66 18.41 -10.60 -12.48
N THR A 67 17.42 -9.93 -11.89
CA THR A 67 17.20 -8.50 -12.11
C THR A 67 18.06 -7.66 -11.15
N SER A 68 18.60 -6.54 -11.64
CA SER A 68 19.42 -5.63 -10.83
C SER A 68 18.61 -4.44 -10.31
N GLU A 69 19.03 -3.88 -9.16
CA GLU A 69 18.44 -2.69 -8.52
C GLU A 69 18.29 -1.49 -9.47
N SER A 70 19.18 -1.33 -10.46
CA SER A 70 19.12 -0.20 -11.38
C SER A 70 17.93 -0.24 -12.35
N THR A 71 17.30 -1.41 -12.55
CA THR A 71 16.12 -1.58 -13.42
C THR A 71 14.78 -1.41 -12.70
N LEU A 72 14.80 -1.18 -11.38
CA LEU A 72 13.60 -0.98 -10.55
C LEU A 72 13.09 0.47 -10.56
N LYS A 73 13.92 1.44 -10.93
CA LYS A 73 13.59 2.87 -10.83
C LYS A 73 12.52 3.39 -11.81
N ASP A 74 12.08 2.60 -12.79
CA ASP A 74 11.42 3.15 -13.99
C ASP A 74 9.90 3.00 -14.11
N LEU A 75 9.15 2.49 -13.13
CA LEU A 75 7.70 2.33 -13.30
C LEU A 75 6.88 2.70 -12.07
N ALA A 76 6.35 3.93 -12.05
CA ALA A 76 4.93 4.19 -11.78
C ALA A 76 4.62 5.71 -11.79
N THR A 77 4.17 6.25 -12.93
CA THR A 77 3.84 7.70 -13.02
C THR A 77 2.44 8.02 -13.56
N GLY A 78 1.61 7.00 -13.85
CA GLY A 78 0.28 7.23 -14.47
C GLY A 78 -0.91 7.18 -13.51
N PHE A 79 -1.11 6.05 -12.83
CA PHE A 79 -2.31 5.81 -12.00
C PHE A 79 -2.26 6.54 -10.65
N MET A 80 -1.05 6.74 -10.14
CA MET A 80 -0.78 7.16 -8.76
C MET A 80 -0.79 8.67 -8.53
N GLY A 81 -0.45 9.47 -9.56
CA GLY A 81 -0.46 10.93 -9.46
C GLY A 81 -1.83 11.48 -9.05
N ASN A 82 -2.90 10.81 -9.47
CA ASN A 82 -4.28 11.19 -9.13
C ASN A 82 -4.66 10.85 -7.69
N MET A 83 -4.14 9.76 -7.11
CA MET A 83 -4.37 9.42 -5.69
C MET A 83 -3.59 10.33 -4.75
N ALA A 84 -2.32 10.62 -5.07
CA ALA A 84 -1.51 11.58 -4.33
C ALA A 84 -2.11 13.00 -4.40
N ALA A 85 -2.70 13.40 -5.53
CA ALA A 85 -3.37 14.69 -5.66
C ALA A 85 -4.64 14.81 -4.79
N LEU A 86 -5.38 13.71 -4.58
CA LEU A 86 -6.57 13.68 -3.72
C LEU A 86 -6.22 13.70 -2.22
N ALA A 87 -5.08 13.11 -1.83
CA ALA A 87 -4.59 13.08 -0.45
C ALA A 87 -3.91 14.39 0.01
N HIS A 88 -3.47 15.24 -0.92
CA HIS A 88 -2.55 16.36 -0.60
C HIS A 88 -3.19 17.75 -0.68
N ALA A 89 -4.51 17.86 -0.87
CA ALA A 89 -5.20 19.14 -0.69
C ALA A 89 -5.46 19.35 0.82
N PRO A 90 -4.79 20.31 1.48
CA PRO A 90 -5.04 20.59 2.90
C PRO A 90 -6.49 21.01 3.06
N MET A 91 -7.28 20.14 3.69
CA MET A 91 -8.71 20.30 3.83
C MET A 91 -9.14 19.74 5.18
N GLN A 92 -10.19 20.32 5.76
CA GLN A 92 -10.63 19.93 7.11
C GLN A 92 -10.97 18.43 7.22
N ASP A 93 -11.38 17.80 6.12
CA ASP A 93 -11.78 16.39 6.03
C ASP A 93 -10.65 15.42 5.63
N GLU A 94 -9.38 15.86 5.68
CA GLU A 94 -8.24 15.08 5.21
C GLU A 94 -8.14 13.68 5.86
N ILE A 95 -8.44 13.54 7.15
CA ILE A 95 -8.45 12.24 7.83
C ILE A 95 -9.49 11.27 7.23
N LEU A 96 -10.65 11.76 6.80
CA LEU A 96 -11.67 10.92 6.17
C LEU A 96 -11.22 10.48 4.78
N LYS A 97 -10.76 11.43 3.96
CA LYS A 97 -10.25 11.14 2.61
C LYS A 97 -9.11 10.13 2.64
N ASN A 98 -8.16 10.33 3.54
CA ASN A 98 -7.04 9.42 3.73
C ASN A 98 -7.53 8.04 4.19
N SER A 99 -8.47 7.96 5.12
CA SER A 99 -9.01 6.67 5.57
C SER A 99 -9.74 5.91 4.45
N PHE A 100 -10.49 6.61 3.60
CA PHE A 100 -11.15 6.01 2.43
C PHE A 100 -10.13 5.59 1.37
N ALA A 101 -9.15 6.45 1.11
CA ALA A 101 -8.09 6.19 0.14
C ALA A 101 -7.24 4.99 0.55
N ASN A 102 -6.78 4.94 1.81
CA ASN A 102 -6.02 3.82 2.34
C ASN A 102 -6.82 2.53 2.20
N TYR A 103 -8.07 2.49 2.69
CA TYR A 103 -8.89 1.28 2.59
C TYR A 103 -9.06 0.79 1.14
N ALA A 104 -9.27 1.69 0.19
CA ALA A 104 -9.34 1.32 -1.23
C ALA A 104 -7.99 0.83 -1.78
N PHE A 105 -6.89 1.43 -1.33
CA PHE A 105 -5.53 1.10 -1.73
C PHE A 105 -5.12 -0.30 -1.24
N GLU A 106 -5.46 -0.67 -0.01
CA GLU A 106 -5.23 -2.04 0.52
C GLU A 106 -5.88 -3.10 -0.38
N HIS A 107 -7.10 -2.86 -0.87
CA HIS A 107 -7.77 -3.80 -1.79
C HIS A 107 -7.10 -3.88 -3.17
N PHE A 108 -6.49 -2.80 -3.62
CA PHE A 108 -5.67 -2.80 -4.83
C PHE A 108 -4.39 -3.61 -4.64
N GLU A 109 -3.75 -3.50 -3.47
CA GLU A 109 -2.57 -4.30 -3.10
C GLU A 109 -2.92 -5.79 -2.96
N ILE A 110 -4.02 -6.12 -2.29
CA ILE A 110 -4.55 -7.49 -2.22
C ILE A 110 -4.76 -8.08 -3.62
N ALA A 111 -5.37 -7.32 -4.54
CA ALA A 111 -5.58 -7.78 -5.91
C ALA A 111 -4.25 -7.97 -6.66
N SER A 112 -3.30 -7.05 -6.46
CA SER A 112 -1.96 -7.10 -7.07
C SER A 112 -1.17 -8.32 -6.59
N TYR A 113 -1.14 -8.58 -5.28
CA TYR A 113 -0.48 -9.76 -4.72
C TYR A 113 -1.11 -11.08 -5.15
N ARG A 114 -2.46 -11.16 -5.21
CA ARG A 114 -3.14 -12.35 -5.75
C ARG A 114 -2.75 -12.59 -7.21
N GLY A 115 -2.72 -11.54 -8.03
CA GLY A 115 -2.25 -11.63 -9.41
C GLY A 115 -0.80 -12.09 -9.51
N LEU A 116 0.08 -11.58 -8.66
CA LEU A 116 1.48 -11.98 -8.62
C LEU A 116 1.69 -13.43 -8.19
N ILE A 117 0.88 -13.93 -7.25
CA ILE A 117 0.94 -15.32 -6.82
C ILE A 117 0.59 -16.25 -7.99
N GLU A 118 -0.46 -15.94 -8.76
CA GLU A 118 -0.81 -16.71 -9.97
C GLU A 118 0.32 -16.65 -11.01
N MET A 119 0.89 -15.47 -11.27
CA MET A 119 2.02 -15.31 -12.19
C MET A 119 3.25 -16.10 -11.73
N ALA A 120 3.56 -16.10 -10.43
CA ALA A 120 4.66 -16.83 -9.84
C ALA A 120 4.47 -18.35 -10.02
N GLN A 121 3.25 -18.86 -9.80
CA GLN A 121 2.91 -20.26 -10.02
C GLN A 121 3.09 -20.65 -11.49
N MET A 122 2.61 -19.83 -12.42
CA MET A 122 2.78 -20.04 -13.86
C MET A 122 4.26 -20.00 -14.29
N ALA A 123 5.07 -19.16 -13.64
CA ALA A 123 6.51 -19.06 -13.86
C ALA A 123 7.31 -20.19 -13.18
N GLY A 124 6.68 -21.00 -12.33
CA GLY A 124 7.34 -22.06 -11.56
C GLY A 124 8.12 -21.58 -10.35
N ASP A 125 7.94 -20.34 -9.91
CA ASP A 125 8.64 -19.75 -8.77
C ASP A 125 7.93 -20.04 -7.44
N GLN A 126 8.16 -21.24 -6.90
CA GLN A 126 7.56 -21.67 -5.64
C GLN A 126 8.08 -20.88 -4.42
N GLN A 127 9.30 -20.37 -4.48
CA GLN A 127 9.86 -19.56 -3.40
C GLN A 127 9.21 -18.17 -3.38
N GLY A 128 9.04 -17.55 -4.55
CA GLY A 128 8.30 -16.29 -4.70
C GLY A 128 6.86 -16.40 -4.23
N VAL A 129 6.17 -17.51 -4.50
CA VAL A 129 4.81 -17.75 -4.00
C VAL A 129 4.73 -17.63 -2.47
N GLN A 130 5.68 -18.22 -1.73
CA GLN A 130 5.67 -18.16 -0.26
C GLN A 130 5.82 -16.74 0.25
N LEU A 131 6.77 -15.99 -0.30
CA LEU A 131 7.03 -14.60 0.08
C LEU A 131 5.86 -13.68 -0.25
N LEU A 132 5.25 -13.83 -1.43
CA LEU A 132 4.08 -13.05 -1.85
C LEU A 132 2.84 -13.37 -0.99
N GLN A 133 2.69 -14.61 -0.52
CA GLN A 133 1.61 -15.00 0.40
C GLN A 133 1.76 -14.39 1.78
N GLU A 134 3.00 -14.15 2.24
CA GLU A 134 3.22 -13.42 3.49
C GLU A 134 2.76 -11.97 3.37
N SER A 135 3.19 -11.26 2.32
CA SER A 135 2.74 -9.89 2.06
C SER A 135 1.21 -9.81 1.93
N LEU A 136 0.60 -10.72 1.17
CA LEU A 136 -0.86 -10.77 1.02
C LEU A 136 -1.61 -10.88 2.35
N LYS A 137 -1.07 -11.62 3.33
CA LYS A 137 -1.72 -11.73 4.65
C LYS A 137 -1.65 -10.43 5.44
N GLU A 138 -0.54 -9.70 5.33
CA GLU A 138 -0.36 -8.39 5.96
C GLU A 138 -1.36 -7.37 5.36
N GLU A 139 -1.49 -7.34 4.03
CA GLU A 139 -2.45 -6.47 3.33
C GLU A 139 -3.91 -6.77 3.67
N ILE A 140 -4.27 -8.05 3.74
CA ILE A 140 -5.62 -8.46 4.19
C ILE A 140 -5.87 -7.97 5.62
N ALA A 141 -4.91 -8.14 6.52
CA ALA A 141 -5.05 -7.70 7.90
C ALA A 141 -5.17 -6.18 8.03
N MET A 142 -4.45 -5.42 7.20
CA MET A 142 -4.59 -3.96 7.14
C MET A 142 -5.96 -3.54 6.58
N ALA A 143 -6.40 -4.12 5.48
CA ALA A 143 -7.73 -3.86 4.90
C ALA A 143 -8.85 -4.15 5.91
N GLU A 144 -8.80 -5.30 6.59
CA GLU A 144 -9.77 -5.67 7.62
C GLU A 144 -9.79 -4.66 8.77
N TRP A 145 -8.61 -4.28 9.27
CA TRP A 145 -8.49 -3.29 10.32
C TRP A 145 -9.06 -1.93 9.88
N ALA A 146 -8.70 -1.47 8.69
CA ALA A 146 -9.15 -0.19 8.14
C ALA A 146 -10.67 -0.16 7.99
N GLY A 147 -11.27 -1.22 7.44
CA GLY A 147 -12.72 -1.35 7.31
C GLY A 147 -13.45 -1.37 8.65
N GLN A 148 -12.91 -2.10 9.65
CA GLN A 148 -13.51 -2.19 10.99
C GLN A 148 -13.41 -0.87 11.77
N ASN A 149 -12.32 -0.10 11.60
CA ASN A 149 -12.09 1.14 12.32
C ASN A 149 -12.68 2.37 11.63
N LEU A 150 -13.02 2.29 10.35
CA LEU A 150 -13.56 3.41 9.58
C LEU A 150 -14.79 4.09 10.24
N PRO A 151 -15.80 3.35 10.77
CA PRO A 151 -16.93 3.99 11.45
C PRO A 151 -16.53 4.84 12.65
N GLU A 152 -15.50 4.43 13.40
CA GLU A 152 -15.02 5.18 14.57
C GLU A 152 -14.28 6.45 14.16
N VAL A 153 -13.48 6.38 13.10
CA VAL A 153 -12.83 7.58 12.51
C VAL A 153 -13.88 8.60 12.08
N VAL A 154 -14.94 8.14 11.38
CA VAL A 154 -16.04 9.01 10.94
C VAL A 154 -16.77 9.63 12.14
N ARG A 155 -17.12 8.84 13.16
CA ARG A 155 -17.78 9.35 14.37
C ARG A 155 -16.92 10.41 15.07
N THR A 156 -15.64 10.11 15.26
CA THR A 156 -14.69 11.03 15.92
C THR A 156 -14.58 12.33 15.14
N TYR A 157 -14.45 12.27 13.81
CA TYR A 157 -14.41 13.45 12.96
C TYR A 157 -15.67 14.32 13.12
N VAL A 158 -16.86 13.72 12.98
CA VAL A 158 -18.13 14.45 13.09
C VAL A 158 -18.32 15.08 14.48
N GLN A 159 -17.99 14.35 15.56
CA GLN A 159 -18.09 14.87 16.92
C GLN A 159 -17.18 16.07 17.16
N ARG A 160 -15.96 16.06 16.62
CA ARG A 160 -15.00 17.16 16.77
C ARG A 160 -15.43 18.38 15.98
N GLU A 161 -15.85 18.21 14.72
CA GLU A 161 -16.34 19.30 13.87
C GLU A 161 -17.56 19.98 14.50
N THR A 162 -18.55 19.18 14.93
CA THR A 162 -19.78 19.71 15.55
C THR A 162 -19.54 20.37 16.91
N SER A 163 -18.42 20.06 17.57
CA SER A 163 -18.01 20.68 18.84
C SER A 163 -17.08 21.89 18.66
N GLY A 164 -16.81 22.30 17.41
CA GLY A 164 -15.87 23.40 17.10
C GLY A 164 -14.42 23.09 17.44
N GLN A 165 -14.07 21.81 17.63
CA GLN A 165 -12.71 21.37 17.88
C GLN A 165 -11.99 21.14 16.55
N LYS A 166 -10.66 21.27 16.55
CA LYS A 166 -9.84 20.91 15.38
C LYS A 166 -10.02 19.41 15.09
N SER A 167 -10.55 19.07 13.92
CA SER A 167 -10.86 17.69 13.51
C SER A 167 -9.85 17.10 12.54
N GLY A 168 -9.06 17.95 11.89
CA GLY A 168 -7.93 17.57 11.05
C GLY A 168 -6.62 17.66 11.82
N ILE A 169 -5.75 16.68 11.57
CA ILE A 169 -4.32 16.87 11.32
C ILE A 169 -3.74 18.21 11.79
#